data_AF-A0A0Q7J7Q1-F1
#
_entry.id   AF-A0A0Q7J7Q1-F1
#
_cell.length_a   1.000
_cell.length_b   1.000
_cell.length_c   1.000
_cell.angle_alpha   90.00
_cell.angle_beta   90.00
_cell.angle_gamma   90.00
#
_symmetry.space_group_name_H-M   'P 1'
#
loop_
_entity.id
_entity.type
_entity.pdbx_description
1 polymer ?
#
loop_
_entity_poly.entity_id
_entity_poly.type
_entity_poly.pdbx_seq_one_letter_code
_entity_poly.pdbx_strand_id
1 'polypeptide(L)'
;MKMSEYVPKAFFTALNNRSNLHCLILCTDWCPDVIWNVPILFRVMEQSRISTEVLLMEKHMETMDLFLTDGGRAQPIAVFLNGTGDVLGRWGARPAYIQAVMDRFKKNNPDKQEAGYKEKLNQTYREIGELYHASNEYQEVMLHELRDLFTTFPS
;
A
#
# COMPACT_ATOMS: atom_id res chain seq x y z
N MET A 1 11.62 23.98 -7.00
CA MET A 1 11.66 22.63 -6.39
C MET A 1 11.45 22.81 -4.89
N LYS A 2 10.45 22.16 -4.28
CA LYS A 2 10.06 22.43 -2.88
C LYS A 2 10.92 21.60 -1.91
N MET A 3 11.30 22.16 -0.76
CA MET A 3 12.09 21.45 0.25
C MET A 3 11.43 20.16 0.79
N SER A 4 10.10 20.04 0.72
CA SER A 4 9.36 18.83 1.11
C SER A 4 9.74 17.61 0.25
N GLU A 5 10.03 17.78 -1.04
CA GLU A 5 10.44 16.69 -1.94
C GLU A 5 11.87 16.19 -1.67
N TYR A 6 12.70 16.98 -0.97
CA TYR A 6 14.14 16.67 -0.82
C TYR A 6 14.41 15.63 0.27
N VAL A 7 13.62 15.65 1.35
CA VAL A 7 13.84 14.79 2.53
C VAL A 7 13.50 13.31 2.26
N PRO A 8 12.34 12.97 1.65
CA PRO A 8 12.07 11.59 1.27
C PRO A 8 13.09 11.07 0.26
N LYS A 9 13.54 11.92 -0.67
CA LYS A 9 14.49 11.52 -1.71
C LYS A 9 15.82 11.03 -1.15
N ALA A 10 16.43 11.81 -0.26
CA ALA A 10 17.70 11.44 0.35
C ALA A 10 17.60 10.15 1.18
N PHE A 11 16.50 9.98 1.92
CA PHE A 11 16.28 8.77 2.72
C PHE A 11 16.21 7.52 1.85
N PHE A 12 15.35 7.49 0.83
CA PHE A 12 15.18 6.32 -0.02
C PHE A 12 16.45 6.02 -0.83
N THR A 13 17.17 7.05 -1.31
CA THR A 13 18.48 6.83 -1.96
C THR A 13 19.52 6.22 -1.01
N ALA A 14 19.48 6.52 0.29
CA ALA A 14 20.38 5.93 1.27
C ALA A 14 20.13 4.42 1.48
N LEU A 15 18.92 3.91 1.17
CA LEU A 15 18.60 2.48 1.23
C LEU A 15 19.33 1.66 0.16
N ASN A 16 19.95 2.27 -0.84
CA ASN A 16 20.69 1.58 -1.91
C ASN A 16 21.82 0.66 -1.39
N ASN A 17 22.27 0.85 -0.16
CA ASN A 17 23.28 0.00 0.48
C ASN A 17 22.70 -1.31 1.04
N ARG A 18 21.37 -1.49 1.00
CA ARG A 18 20.66 -2.67 1.51
C ARG A 18 20.33 -3.63 0.37
N SER A 19 21.34 -4.34 -0.13
CA SER A 19 21.22 -5.24 -1.29
C SER A 19 20.37 -6.50 -1.06
N ASN A 20 19.99 -6.78 0.18
CA ASN A 20 19.22 -7.96 0.59
C ASN A 20 17.71 -7.68 0.75
N LEU A 21 17.25 -6.47 0.40
CA LEU A 21 15.84 -6.10 0.52
C LEU A 21 15.11 -6.37 -0.80
N HIS A 22 14.01 -7.10 -0.71
CA HIS A 22 13.12 -7.41 -1.83
C HIS A 22 11.71 -6.89 -1.55
N CYS A 23 10.95 -6.57 -2.60
CA CYS A 23 9.56 -6.15 -2.51
C CYS A 23 8.68 -7.00 -3.43
N LEU A 24 7.61 -7.58 -2.88
CA LEU A 24 6.54 -8.20 -3.66
C LEU A 24 5.32 -7.27 -3.64
N ILE A 25 4.82 -6.87 -4.80
CA ILE A 25 3.59 -6.11 -4.93
C ILE A 25 2.48 -7.07 -5.38
N LEU A 26 1.57 -7.40 -4.46
CA LEU A 26 0.42 -8.25 -4.72
C LEU A 26 -0.77 -7.38 -5.09
N CYS A 27 -1.31 -7.54 -6.30
CA CYS A 27 -2.40 -6.71 -6.79
C CYS A 27 -3.20 -7.32 -7.95
N THR A 28 -4.31 -6.69 -8.32
CA THR A 28 -4.98 -6.84 -9.62
C THR A 28 -4.69 -5.64 -10.52
N ASP A 29 -4.99 -5.76 -11.82
CA ASP A 29 -4.80 -4.69 -12.81
C ASP A 29 -5.98 -3.72 -12.93
N TRP A 30 -7.11 -4.02 -12.28
CA TRP A 30 -8.37 -3.24 -12.38
C TRP A 30 -8.75 -2.47 -11.10
N CYS A 31 -8.08 -2.73 -9.98
CA CYS A 31 -8.47 -2.11 -8.71
C CYS A 31 -8.04 -0.63 -8.66
N PRO A 32 -8.95 0.32 -8.36
CA PRO A 32 -8.60 1.74 -8.29
C PRO A 32 -7.46 2.06 -7.32
N ASP A 33 -7.42 1.41 -6.15
CA ASP A 33 -6.34 1.61 -5.17
C ASP A 33 -4.97 1.15 -5.69
N VAL A 34 -4.95 0.18 -6.61
CA VAL A 34 -3.72 -0.24 -7.29
C VAL A 34 -3.25 0.87 -8.22
N ILE A 35 -4.17 1.40 -9.04
CA ILE A 35 -3.88 2.47 -10.00
C ILE A 35 -3.30 3.70 -9.30
N TRP A 36 -3.83 4.07 -8.13
CA TRP A 36 -3.34 5.21 -7.37
C TRP A 36 -2.01 4.96 -6.65
N ASN A 37 -1.84 3.81 -5.99
CA ASN A 37 -0.73 3.61 -5.05
C ASN A 37 0.49 2.88 -5.64
N VAL A 38 0.30 1.95 -6.57
CA VAL A 38 1.41 1.16 -7.14
C VAL A 38 2.46 2.00 -7.89
N PRO A 39 2.08 3.04 -8.67
CA PRO A 39 3.09 3.91 -9.30
C PRO A 39 4.03 4.58 -8.30
N ILE A 40 3.55 4.90 -7.09
CA ILE A 40 4.35 5.52 -6.03
C ILE A 40 5.27 4.48 -5.40
N LEU A 41 4.76 3.26 -5.12
CA LEU A 41 5.60 2.14 -4.69
C LEU A 41 6.77 1.93 -5.65
N PHE A 42 6.50 1.86 -6.95
CA PHE A 42 7.55 1.67 -7.95
C PHE A 42 8.62 2.76 -7.91
N ARG A 43 8.22 4.03 -7.81
CA ARG A 43 9.18 5.15 -7.70
C ARG A 43 10.06 5.01 -6.47
N VAL A 44 9.49 4.62 -5.33
CA VAL A 44 10.26 4.42 -4.09
C VAL A 44 11.22 3.24 -4.25
N MET A 45 10.76 2.11 -4.81
CA MET A 45 11.60 0.93 -5.01
C MET A 45 12.75 1.18 -5.99
N GLU A 46 12.45 1.85 -7.11
CA GLU A 46 13.45 2.24 -8.13
C GLU A 46 14.53 3.14 -7.50
N GLN A 47 14.11 4.16 -6.76
CA GLN A 47 15.04 5.09 -6.11
C GLN A 47 15.89 4.44 -5.01
N SER A 48 15.34 3.40 -4.36
CA SER A 48 15.99 2.63 -3.29
C SER A 48 16.76 1.42 -3.81
N ARG A 49 16.75 1.16 -5.12
CA ARG A 49 17.32 -0.03 -5.77
C ARG A 49 16.85 -1.35 -5.13
N ILE A 50 15.62 -1.37 -4.65
CA ILE A 50 14.99 -2.56 -4.07
C ILE A 50 14.46 -3.42 -5.22
N SER A 51 14.91 -4.68 -5.28
CA SER A 51 14.41 -5.64 -6.27
C SER A 51 12.92 -5.87 -6.05
N THR A 52 12.12 -5.62 -7.07
CA THR A 52 10.65 -5.61 -6.96
C THR A 52 10.01 -6.53 -7.98
N GLU A 53 9.08 -7.35 -7.54
CA GLU A 53 8.25 -8.22 -8.38
C GLU A 53 6.77 -7.90 -8.18
N VAL A 54 5.98 -7.95 -9.27
CA VAL A 54 4.53 -7.81 -9.20
C VAL A 54 3.90 -9.19 -9.34
N LEU A 55 3.14 -9.58 -8.32
CA LEU A 55 2.38 -10.81 -8.28
C LEU A 55 0.91 -10.50 -8.54
N LEU A 56 0.46 -10.80 -9.76
CA LEU A 56 -0.96 -10.66 -10.12
C LEU A 56 -1.79 -11.67 -9.33
N MET A 57 -2.77 -11.19 -8.57
CA MET A 57 -3.55 -11.99 -7.63
C MET A 57 -4.13 -13.27 -8.28
N GLU A 58 -4.68 -13.16 -9.48
CA GLU A 58 -5.28 -14.28 -10.23
C GLU A 58 -4.30 -15.43 -10.51
N LYS A 59 -3.00 -15.15 -10.55
CA LYS A 59 -1.93 -16.13 -10.78
C LYS A 59 -1.24 -16.59 -9.48
N HIS A 60 -1.48 -15.88 -8.37
CA HIS A 60 -0.76 -16.04 -7.10
C HIS A 60 -1.71 -16.01 -5.89
N MET A 61 -2.85 -16.70 -6.01
CA MET A 61 -3.90 -16.73 -4.98
C MET A 61 -3.39 -17.29 -3.65
N GLU A 62 -2.59 -18.35 -3.68
CA GLU A 62 -2.01 -18.96 -2.48
C GLU A 62 -1.09 -17.98 -1.75
N THR A 63 -0.26 -17.22 -2.49
CA THR A 63 0.59 -16.18 -1.92
C THR A 63 -0.25 -15.04 -1.33
N MET A 64 -1.31 -14.62 -2.03
CA MET A 64 -2.21 -13.57 -1.53
C MET A 64 -2.86 -13.94 -0.20
N ASP A 65 -3.22 -15.22 -0.03
CA ASP A 65 -3.86 -15.72 1.20
C ASP A 65 -2.93 -15.72 2.41
N LEU A 66 -1.61 -15.63 2.23
CA LEU A 66 -0.65 -15.42 3.33
C LEU A 66 -0.73 -14.00 3.93
N PHE A 67 -1.29 -13.03 3.20
CA PHE A 67 -1.25 -11.61 3.56
C PHE A 67 -2.62 -10.97 3.74
N LEU A 68 -3.64 -11.76 4.12
CA LEU A 68 -4.99 -11.25 4.37
C LEU A 68 -5.00 -10.09 5.39
N THR A 69 -5.92 -9.16 5.16
CA THR A 69 -6.24 -8.04 6.04
C THR A 69 -7.68 -8.21 6.50
N ASP A 70 -7.88 -8.49 7.79
CA ASP A 70 -9.18 -8.86 8.37
C ASP A 70 -9.89 -10.00 7.61
N GLY A 71 -9.12 -11.00 7.18
CA GLY A 71 -9.62 -12.12 6.37
C GLY A 71 -9.95 -11.76 4.92
N GLY A 72 -9.73 -10.52 4.49
CA GLY A 72 -9.93 -10.04 3.12
C GLY A 72 -8.62 -9.89 2.35
N ARG A 73 -8.70 -10.09 1.03
CA ARG A 73 -7.62 -9.81 0.08
C ARG A 73 -7.60 -8.30 -0.25
N ALA A 74 -7.13 -7.49 0.69
CA ALA A 74 -6.93 -6.06 0.45
C ALA A 74 -5.80 -5.87 -0.56
N GLN A 75 -5.90 -4.91 -1.47
CA GLN A 75 -4.89 -4.70 -2.52
C GLN A 75 -4.78 -3.23 -2.91
N PRO A 76 -3.58 -2.76 -3.32
CA PRO A 76 -2.33 -3.52 -3.41
C PRO A 76 -1.74 -3.83 -2.02
N ILE A 77 -0.88 -4.85 -1.93
CA ILE A 77 -0.03 -5.07 -0.75
C ILE A 77 1.43 -5.07 -1.23
N ALA A 78 2.24 -4.19 -0.68
CA ALA A 78 3.70 -4.26 -0.79
C ALA A 78 4.25 -5.05 0.39
N VAL A 79 4.84 -6.20 0.14
CA VAL A 79 5.48 -7.05 1.14
C VAL A 79 6.99 -6.92 1.00
N PHE A 80 7.65 -6.54 2.08
CA PHE A 80 9.10 -6.37 2.12
C PHE A 80 9.76 -7.58 2.76
N LEU A 81 10.75 -8.14 2.08
CA LEU A 81 11.44 -9.38 2.47
C LEU A 81 12.94 -9.14 2.61
N ASN A 82 13.60 -9.89 3.48
CA ASN A 82 15.06 -10.01 3.49
C ASN A 82 15.53 -11.03 2.42
N GLY A 83 16.86 -11.24 2.31
CA GLY A 83 17.46 -12.16 1.34
C GLY A 83 17.19 -13.64 1.60
N THR A 84 16.67 -14.02 2.78
CA THR A 84 16.22 -15.39 3.08
C THR A 84 14.73 -15.60 2.81
N GLY A 85 14.00 -14.55 2.44
CA GLY A 85 12.57 -14.57 2.17
C GLY A 85 11.70 -14.31 3.40
N ASP A 86 12.27 -13.93 4.55
CA ASP A 86 11.50 -13.57 5.74
C ASP A 86 10.83 -12.21 5.56
N VAL A 87 9.58 -12.11 5.99
CA VAL A 87 8.79 -10.87 5.92
C VAL A 87 9.27 -9.90 6.99
N LEU A 88 9.78 -8.75 6.54
CA LEU A 88 10.20 -7.63 7.39
C LEU A 88 9.05 -6.68 7.69
N GLY A 89 8.13 -6.52 6.75
CA GLY A 89 6.98 -5.64 6.91
C GLY A 89 6.08 -5.63 5.68
N ARG A 90 4.95 -4.96 5.80
CA ARG A 90 4.01 -4.75 4.69
C ARG A 90 3.43 -3.34 4.72
N TRP A 91 3.12 -2.81 3.55
CA TRP A 91 2.37 -1.57 3.36
C TRP A 91 1.16 -1.84 2.45
N GLY A 92 0.05 -1.15 2.71
CA GLY A 92 -1.16 -1.21 1.90
C GLY A 92 -2.44 -1.40 2.74
N ALA A 93 -3.63 -1.33 2.15
CA ALA A 93 -3.89 -1.08 0.72
C ALA A 93 -3.87 0.39 0.31
N ARG A 94 -3.99 1.30 1.28
CA ARG A 94 -4.11 2.74 1.10
C ARG A 94 -3.30 3.43 2.20
N PRO A 95 -2.93 4.71 2.01
CA PRO A 95 -2.48 5.56 3.12
C PRO A 95 -3.46 5.49 4.29
N ALA A 96 -2.95 5.52 5.52
CA ALA A 96 -3.72 5.23 6.74
C ALA A 96 -4.97 6.10 6.89
N TYR A 97 -4.88 7.39 6.53
CA TYR A 97 -6.03 8.30 6.61
C TYR A 97 -7.13 8.00 5.58
N ILE A 98 -6.77 7.48 4.40
CA ILE A 98 -7.73 7.01 3.40
C ILE A 98 -8.31 5.66 3.83
N GLN A 99 -7.46 4.76 4.36
CA GLN A 99 -7.89 3.47 4.89
C GLN A 99 -8.91 3.61 6.02
N ALA A 100 -8.75 4.63 6.88
CA ALA A 100 -9.68 4.95 7.97
C ALA A 100 -11.13 5.19 7.51
N VAL A 101 -11.36 5.61 6.26
CA VAL A 101 -12.70 5.74 5.67
C VAL A 101 -13.37 4.37 5.53
N MET A 102 -12.65 3.39 4.97
CA MET A 102 -13.13 2.01 4.84
C MET A 102 -13.27 1.33 6.21
N ASP A 103 -12.35 1.59 7.14
CA ASP A 103 -12.40 1.00 8.48
C ASP A 103 -13.61 1.51 9.26
N ARG A 104 -13.91 2.81 9.17
CA ARG A 104 -15.13 3.41 9.74
C ARG A 104 -16.38 2.81 9.13
N PHE A 105 -16.41 2.61 7.82
CA PHE A 105 -17.52 1.94 7.14
C PHE A 105 -17.74 0.52 7.68
N LYS A 106 -16.69 -0.32 7.71
CA LYS A 106 -16.76 -1.70 8.22
C LYS A 106 -17.22 -1.76 9.67
N LYS A 107 -16.69 -0.87 10.52
CA LYS A 107 -17.07 -0.78 11.95
C LYS A 107 -18.54 -0.45 12.13
N ASN A 108 -19.07 0.47 11.31
CA ASN A 108 -20.46 0.93 11.41
C ASN A 108 -21.45 0.00 10.69
N ASN A 109 -20.97 -0.91 9.84
CA ASN A 109 -21.80 -1.82 9.05
C ASN A 109 -21.27 -3.27 9.18
N PRO A 110 -21.38 -3.88 10.36
CA PRO A 110 -20.85 -5.24 10.59
C PRO A 110 -21.66 -6.32 9.85
N ASP A 111 -22.96 -6.10 9.62
CA ASP A 111 -23.81 -7.02 8.87
C ASP A 111 -23.77 -6.72 7.36
N LYS A 112 -23.08 -7.59 6.62
CA LYS A 112 -22.95 -7.48 5.16
C LYS A 112 -24.24 -7.79 4.41
N GLN A 113 -25.25 -8.37 5.07
CA GLN A 113 -26.55 -8.73 4.49
C GLN A 113 -27.61 -7.66 4.72
N GLU A 114 -27.29 -6.58 5.45
CA GLU A 114 -28.22 -5.48 5.68
C GLU A 114 -28.70 -4.86 4.36
N ALA A 115 -29.99 -4.54 4.31
CA ALA A 115 -30.55 -3.77 3.20
C ALA A 115 -29.79 -2.44 3.02
N GLY A 116 -29.33 -2.18 1.80
CA GLY A 116 -28.58 -0.96 1.48
C GLY A 116 -27.08 -1.00 1.79
N TYR A 117 -26.53 -2.09 2.33
CA TYR A 117 -25.08 -2.23 2.57
C TYR A 117 -24.24 -1.87 1.33
N LYS A 118 -24.65 -2.37 0.15
CA LYS A 118 -23.98 -2.09 -1.13
C LYS A 118 -23.97 -0.61 -1.49
N GLU A 119 -25.05 0.11 -1.23
CA GLU A 119 -25.12 1.55 -1.53
C GLU A 119 -24.23 2.35 -0.57
N LYS A 120 -24.26 2.03 0.73
CA LYS A 120 -23.34 2.63 1.72
C LYS A 120 -21.87 2.36 1.35
N LEU A 121 -21.56 1.14 0.89
CA LEU A 121 -20.22 0.77 0.43
C LEU A 121 -19.81 1.55 -0.83
N ASN A 122 -20.69 1.69 -1.81
CA ASN A 122 -20.44 2.49 -3.01
C ASN A 122 -20.17 3.96 -2.66
N GLN A 123 -20.93 4.53 -1.71
CA GLN A 123 -20.70 5.89 -1.23
C GLN A 123 -19.33 6.02 -0.54
N THR A 124 -18.93 5.00 0.22
CA THR A 124 -17.60 4.92 0.86
C THR A 124 -16.49 4.93 -0.18
N TYR A 125 -16.65 4.20 -1.30
CA TYR A 125 -15.69 4.24 -2.40
C TYR A 125 -15.64 5.59 -3.12
N ARG A 126 -16.76 6.32 -3.23
CA ARG A 126 -16.77 7.69 -3.75
C ARG A 126 -15.96 8.63 -2.86
N GLU A 127 -16.17 8.56 -1.54
CA GLU A 127 -15.40 9.35 -0.56
C GLU A 127 -13.89 9.06 -0.66
N ILE A 128 -13.50 7.77 -0.75
CA ILE A 128 -12.10 7.37 -0.98
C ILE A 128 -11.57 7.96 -2.30
N GLY A 129 -12.36 7.88 -3.37
CA GLY A 129 -12.02 8.46 -4.66
C GLY A 129 -11.79 9.96 -4.58
N GLU A 130 -12.64 10.70 -3.85
CA GLU A 130 -12.49 12.15 -3.64
C GLU A 130 -11.18 12.47 -2.92
N LEU A 131 -10.77 11.67 -1.92
CA LEU A 131 -9.49 11.87 -1.22
C LEU A 131 -8.27 11.72 -2.14
N TYR A 132 -8.28 10.76 -3.07
CA TYR A 132 -7.20 10.64 -4.06
C TYR A 132 -7.16 11.80 -5.06
N HIS A 133 -8.32 12.38 -5.40
CA HIS A 133 -8.41 13.50 -6.36
C HIS A 133 -8.18 14.87 -5.72
N ALA A 134 -8.38 15.00 -4.41
CA ALA A 134 -8.33 16.28 -3.71
C ALA A 134 -6.96 16.97 -3.85
N SER A 135 -5.87 16.21 -3.71
CA SER A 135 -4.50 16.71 -3.88
C SER A 135 -3.49 15.57 -3.96
N ASN A 136 -2.21 15.89 -4.20
CA ASN A 136 -1.11 14.92 -4.10
C ASN A 136 -0.68 14.62 -2.66
N GLU A 137 -1.40 15.09 -1.63
CA GLU A 137 -1.08 14.86 -0.22
C GLU A 137 -1.00 13.37 0.13
N TYR A 138 -1.84 12.53 -0.48
CA TYR A 138 -1.78 11.07 -0.27
C TYR A 138 -0.42 10.48 -0.63
N GLN A 139 0.27 11.06 -1.63
CA GLN A 139 1.61 10.63 -2.03
C GLN A 139 2.61 10.97 -0.93
N GLU A 140 2.55 12.17 -0.37
CA GLU A 140 3.43 12.59 0.72
C GLU A 140 3.22 11.73 1.98
N VAL A 141 1.96 11.47 2.34
CA VAL A 141 1.63 10.58 3.46
C VAL A 141 2.18 9.17 3.21
N MET A 142 2.01 8.64 2.01
CA MET A 142 2.55 7.33 1.63
C MET A 142 4.08 7.29 1.74
N LEU A 143 4.79 8.33 1.29
CA LEU A 143 6.25 8.41 1.45
C LEU A 143 6.67 8.44 2.92
N HIS A 144 5.93 9.15 3.77
CA HIS A 144 6.16 9.18 5.21
C HIS A 144 5.94 7.81 5.85
N GLU A 145 4.83 7.14 5.54
CA GLU A 145 4.53 5.79 6.05
C GLU A 145 5.56 4.76 5.62
N LEU A 146 5.98 4.79 4.36
CA LEU A 146 7.03 3.91 3.84
C LEU A 146 8.37 4.17 4.53
N ARG A 147 8.75 5.44 4.69
CA ARG A 147 9.96 5.81 5.44
C ARG A 147 9.91 5.23 6.85
N ASP A 148 8.82 5.49 7.58
CA ASP A 148 8.67 5.05 8.95
C ASP A 148 8.70 3.51 9.02
N LEU A 149 8.06 2.81 8.09
CA LEU A 149 8.15 1.35 7.97
C LEU A 149 9.59 0.87 7.77
N PHE A 150 10.35 1.44 6.82
CA PHE A 150 11.74 1.04 6.58
C PHE A 150 12.66 1.28 7.79
N THR A 151 12.36 2.27 8.64
CA THR A 151 13.14 2.48 9.88
C THR A 151 12.96 1.36 10.91
N THR A 152 11.90 0.55 10.78
CA THR A 152 11.68 -0.61 11.64
C THR A 152 12.48 -1.85 11.20
N PHE A 153 13.01 -1.86 9.98
CA PHE A 153 13.72 -3.02 9.46
C PHE A 153 15.11 -3.13 10.08
N PRO A 154 15.57 -4.34 10.43
CA PRO A 154 16.93 -4.56 10.93
C PRO A 154 17.97 -3.97 9.98
N SER A 155 19.07 -3.44 10.50
CA SER A 155 20.16 -2.87 9.67
C SER A 155 20.86 -3.93 8.83
#